data_AF-A0A959K7J0-F1
#
_entry.id   AF-A0A959K7J0-F1
#
_cell.length_a   1.000
_cell.length_b   1.000
_cell.length_c   1.000
_cell.angle_alpha   90.00
_cell.angle_beta   90.00
_cell.angle_gamma   90.00
#
_symmetry.space_group_name_H-M   'P 1'
#
loop_
_entity.id
_entity.type
_entity.pdbx_description
1 polymer ?
#
loop_
_entity_poly.entity_id
_entity_poly.type
_entity_poly.pdbx_seq_one_letter_code
_entity_poly.pdbx_strand_id
1 'polypeptide(L)' 'MTNKEIGNKFQELAQLMEFHGENPFKIRTYQNVYATLRKLNEEVGSLSLEALKNIKGIGEAVAAKIRELEDTGEMR' A
#
# COMPACT_ATOMS: atom_id res chain seq x y z
N MET A 1 -5.21 10.47 -2.95
CA MET A 1 -4.53 10.08 -4.20
C MET A 1 -5.33 8.98 -4.90
N THR A 2 -5.07 8.71 -6.17
CA THR A 2 -5.71 7.60 -6.89
C THR A 2 -5.11 6.25 -6.46
N ASN A 3 -5.87 5.15 -6.63
CA ASN A 3 -5.38 3.80 -6.35
C ASN A 3 -4.09 3.46 -7.10
N LYS A 4 -3.94 3.99 -8.32
CA LYS A 4 -2.75 3.78 -9.15
C LYS A 4 -1.53 4.46 -8.55
N GLU A 5 -1.67 5.69 -8.06
CA GLU A 5 -0.57 6.44 -7.43
C GLU A 5 -0.12 5.79 -6.12
N ILE A 6 -1.07 5.43 -5.26
CA ILE A 6 -0.78 4.72 -4.00
C ILE A 6 -0.10 3.39 -4.30
N GLY A 7 -0.64 2.62 -5.26
CA GLY A 7 -0.05 1.37 -5.69
C GLY A 7 1.39 1.53 -6.18
N ASN A 8 1.67 2.52 -7.02
CA ASN A 8 3.02 2.79 -7.50
C ASN A 8 3.99 3.08 -6.35
N LYS A 9 3.54 3.81 -5.32
CA LYS A 9 4.36 4.08 -4.14
C LYS A 9 4.69 2.80 -3.36
N PHE A 10 3.76 1.86 -3.24
CA PHE A 10 4.05 0.54 -2.66
C PHE A 10 5.00 -0.29 -3.53
N GLN A 11 4.91 -0.17 -4.85
CA GLN A 11 5.83 -0.84 -5.77
C GLN A 11 7.26 -0.28 -5.65
N GLU A 12 7.41 1.06 -5.61
CA GLU A 12 8.68 1.74 -5.36
C GLU A 12 9.30 1.29 -4.03
N LEU A 13 8.50 1.25 -2.96
CA LEU A 13 8.96 0.78 -1.65
C LEU A 13 9.44 -0.68 -1.69
N ALA A 14 8.69 -1.56 -2.36
CA ALA A 14 9.06 -2.96 -2.49
C ALA A 14 10.39 -3.14 -3.24
N GLN A 15 10.59 -2.39 -4.33
CA GLN A 15 11.83 -2.42 -5.13
C GLN A 15 13.02 -1.90 -4.32
N LEU A 16 12.85 -0.83 -3.55
CA LEU A 16 13.89 -0.30 -2.69
C LEU A 16 14.29 -1.32 -1.61
N MET A 17 13.29 -1.93 -0.96
CA MET A 17 13.52 -2.99 0.03
C MET A 17 14.25 -4.19 -0.58
N GLU A 18 13.83 -4.63 -1.77
CA GLU A 18 14.50 -5.72 -2.50
C GLU A 18 15.96 -5.39 -2.81
N PHE A 19 16.23 -4.16 -3.27
CA PHE A 19 17.60 -3.69 -3.52
C PHE A 19 18.47 -3.72 -2.25
N HIS A 20 17.91 -3.38 -1.10
CA HIS A 20 18.61 -3.42 0.19
C HIS A 20 18.67 -4.82 0.83
N GLY A 21 18.11 -5.85 0.19
CA GLY A 21 18.10 -7.21 0.75
C GLY A 21 17.22 -7.35 1.99
N GLU A 22 16.20 -6.50 2.12
CA GLU A 22 15.26 -6.51 3.23
C GLU A 22 14.38 -7.77 3.24
N ASN A 23 13.55 -7.89 4.26
CA ASN A 23 12.71 -9.07 4.48
C ASN A 23 11.83 -9.43 3.24
N PRO A 24 12.01 -10.62 2.63
CA PRO A 24 11.27 -11.04 1.43
C PRO A 24 9.74 -11.13 1.62
N PHE A 25 9.29 -11.42 2.85
CA PHE A 25 7.86 -11.47 3.17
C PHE A 25 7.22 -10.07 3.10
N LYS A 26 7.92 -9.03 3.58
CA LYS A 26 7.45 -7.65 3.48
C LYS A 26 7.43 -7.16 2.03
N ILE A 27 8.49 -7.45 1.27
CA ILE A 27 8.57 -7.12 -0.16
C ILE A 27 7.38 -7.72 -0.92
N ARG A 28 7.13 -9.02 -0.76
CA ARG A 28 6.00 -9.71 -1.41
C ARG A 28 4.65 -9.15 -0.95
N THR A 29 4.52 -8.78 0.32
CA THR A 29 3.32 -8.12 0.83
C THR A 29 3.04 -6.82 0.07
N TYR A 30 4.04 -5.93 -0.07
CA TYR A 30 3.85 -4.66 -0.79
C TYR A 30 3.62 -4.83 -2.29
N GLN A 31 4.27 -5.81 -2.92
CA GLN A 31 3.96 -6.17 -4.32
C GLN A 31 2.52 -6.65 -4.49
N ASN A 32 2.00 -7.44 -3.54
CA ASN A 32 0.60 -7.89 -3.55
C ASN A 32 -0.38 -6.74 -3.33
N VAL A 33 -0.04 -5.77 -2.47
CA VAL A 33 -0.83 -4.55 -2.27
C VAL A 33 -0.93 -3.76 -3.55
N TYR A 34 0.19 -3.53 -4.25
CA TYR A 34 0.18 -2.88 -5.58
C TYR A 34 -0.80 -3.57 -6.54
N ALA A 35 -0.72 -4.90 -6.64
CA ALA A 35 -1.61 -5.68 -7.51
C ALA A 35 -3.09 -5.62 -7.07
N THR A 36 -3.35 -5.50 -5.77
CA THR A 36 -4.70 -5.40 -5.20
C THR A 36 -5.31 -4.04 -5.51
N LEU A 37 -4.59 -2.95 -5.23
CA LEU A 37 -5.06 -1.58 -5.47
C LEU A 37 -5.42 -1.32 -6.93
N ARG A 38 -4.65 -1.90 -7.87
CA ARG A 38 -4.92 -1.81 -9.31
C ARG A 38 -6.23 -2.46 -9.76
N LYS A 39 -6.78 -3.38 -8.97
CA LYS A 39 -8.02 -4.12 -9.26
C LYS A 39 -9.23 -3.55 -8.53
N LEU A 40 -9.01 -2.66 -7.55
CA LEU A 40 -10.08 -2.02 -6.81
C LEU A 40 -10.70 -0.90 -7.64
N ASN A 41 -12.03 -0.95 -7.75
CA ASN A 41 -12.82 0.11 -8.38
C ASN A 41 -13.08 1.28 -7.40
N GLU A 42 -13.03 1.01 -6.10
CA GLU A 42 -13.22 1.99 -5.04
C GLU A 42 -11.91 2.73 -4.72
N GLU A 43 -11.96 4.05 -4.59
CA GLU A 43 -10.78 4.87 -4.30
C GLU A 43 -10.37 4.80 -2.83
N VAL A 44 -9.28 4.07 -2.55
CA VAL A 44 -8.82 3.80 -1.18
C VAL A 44 -8.27 5.03 -0.46
N GLY A 45 -7.80 6.04 -1.19
CA GLY A 45 -7.23 7.26 -0.59
C GLY A 45 -8.26 8.06 0.23
N SER A 46 -9.55 7.91 -0.11
CA SER A 46 -10.65 8.57 0.60
C SER A 46 -11.20 7.79 1.80
N LEU A 47 -10.77 6.54 1.97
CA LEU A 47 -11.33 5.64 2.97
C LEU A 47 -10.71 5.84 4.36
N SER A 48 -11.52 5.56 5.39
CA SER A 48 -11.04 5.52 6.76
C SER A 48 -10.12 4.31 7.00
N LEU A 49 -9.31 4.36 8.05
CA LEU A 49 -8.45 3.24 8.43
C LEU A 49 -9.24 1.92 8.63
N GLU A 50 -10.43 2.01 9.22
CA GLU A 50 -11.29 0.84 9.44
C GLU A 50 -11.84 0.29 8.12
N ALA A 51 -12.28 1.17 7.21
CA ALA A 51 -12.76 0.75 5.90
C ALA A 51 -11.64 0.06 5.09
N LEU A 52 -10.42 0.60 5.14
CA LEU A 52 -9.25 0.00 4.49
C LEU A 52 -8.95 -1.42 5.02
N LYS A 53 -9.04 -1.64 6.34
CA LYS A 53 -8.82 -2.95 6.97
C LYS A 53 -9.84 -4.01 6.55
N ASN A 54 -11.02 -3.60 6.09
CA ASN A 54 -12.06 -4.50 5.60
C ASN A 54 -11.81 -4.95 4.15
N ILE A 55 -10.86 -4.34 3.43
CA ILE A 55 -10.54 -4.71 2.06
C ILE A 55 -9.69 -5.98 2.08
N LYS A 56 -10.18 -7.03 1.41
CA LYS A 56 -9.44 -8.31 1.28
C LYS A 56 -8.07 -8.06 0.65
N GLY A 57 -7.02 -8.41 1.38
CA GLY A 57 -5.62 -8.24 0.95
C GLY A 57 -4.95 -6.97 1.50
N ILE A 58 -5.69 -6.10 2.19
CA ILE A 58 -5.15 -4.94 2.91
C ILE A 58 -5.22 -5.23 4.41
N GLY A 59 -4.06 -5.54 5.01
CA GLY A 59 -3.94 -5.72 6.46
C GLY A 59 -3.70 -4.40 7.20
N GLU A 60 -3.66 -4.46 8.53
CA GLU A 60 -3.49 -3.28 9.39
C GLU A 60 -2.25 -2.44 9.08
N ALA A 61 -1.09 -3.07 8.89
CA ALA A 61 0.14 -2.36 8.55
C ALA A 61 0.09 -1.64 7.20
N VAL A 62 -0.65 -2.20 6.23
CA VAL A 62 -0.84 -1.60 4.90
C VAL A 62 -1.83 -0.46 4.99
N ALA A 63 -2.95 -0.66 5.68
CA ALA A 63 -3.97 0.36 5.89
C ALA A 63 -3.37 1.59 6.59
N ALA A 64 -2.52 1.38 7.60
CA ALA A 64 -1.79 2.45 8.27
C ALA A 64 -0.87 3.23 7.31
N LYS A 65 -0.12 2.53 6.43
CA LYS A 65 0.74 3.17 5.42
C LYS A 65 -0.03 3.93 4.35
N ILE A 66 -1.19 3.43 3.93
CA ILE A 66 -2.07 4.17 3.01
C ILE A 66 -2.51 5.49 3.66
N ARG A 67 -2.92 5.45 4.93
CA ARG A 67 -3.30 6.65 5.68
C ARG A 67 -2.12 7.62 5.86
N GLU A 68 -0.95 7.11 6.23
CA GLU A 68 0.26 7.92 6.33
C GLU A 68 0.61 8.61 5.01
N LEU A 69 0.53 7.88 3.90
CA LEU A 69 0.79 8.42 2.56
C LEU A 69 -0.21 9.50 2.17
N GLU A 70 -1.50 9.31 2.47
CA GLU A 70 -2.53 10.32 2.20
C GLU A 70 -2.37 11.56 3.09
N ASP A 71 -2.00 11.38 4.36
CA ASP A 71 -1.91 12.47 5.33
C ASP A 71 -0.61 13.27 5.22
N THR A 72 0.49 12.62 4.83
CA THR A 72 1.84 13.23 4.82
C THR A 72 2.47 13.33 3.44
N GLY A 73 1.97 12.60 2.45
CA GLY A 73 2.59 12.44 1.13
C GLY A 73 3.78 11.47 1.09
N GLU A 74 4.15 10.86 2.22
CA GLU A 74 5.28 9.94 2.35
C GLU A 74 4.88 8.62 3.05
N MET A 75 5.62 7.53 2.78
CA MET A 75 5.50 6.27 3.53
C MET A 75 6.80 6.02 4.28
N ARG A 76 6.72 5.79 5.60
CA ARG A 76 7.89 5.51 6.44
C ARG A 76 7.94 4.06 6.91
#